data_AF-A0A9R1Q7M0-F1
#
_entry.id   AF-A0A9R1Q7M0-F1
#
_cell.length_a   1.000
_cell.length_b   1.000
_cell.length_c   1.000
_cell.angle_alpha   90.00
_cell.angle_beta   90.00
_cell.angle_gamma   90.00
#
_symmetry.space_group_name_H-M   'P 1'
#
loop_
_entity.id
_entity.type
_entity.pdbx_description
1 polymer ?
#
loop_
_entity_poly.entity_id
_entity_poly.type
_entity_poly.pdbx_seq_one_letter_code
_entity_poly.pdbx_strand_id
1 'polypeptide(L)'
;MRDYQLAGLNWLIRLYDNGINGILADEMGLGKTLQTISLMGYLHEFRGITGPHMVVAPKSTLGNWMNEIARFCPILRAVKFLGNPEERNHIREKLLQPGKFDVCVTSFEMAIKEKNALKRFSWRYIIIDEAHRIKNENSLLSKTMRLFSTNYRLLITGTPLQNNLHELWSLLNFLLPEIFSSAETFDEWFQITGETDQQEVVQQLHKVLRPFLLRRLKSDVEKGLPPKKEIILKVGMSQMQKQYYRGLLQKDLEVINAGGERKRLLNIAMQLRKCCNHPYLFQGAEPGPPYTTGDHLIETAGKMVLLDKLLPKLKHRDSRVLIFSQMTRLLDILEDYLMYRGYQYCRIDGSTGGEDRDASIDAFNKPGSEKFVFLLSTRAGGLGINLATADVVILYDSDW
;
A
#
# COMPACT_ATOMS: atom_id res chain seq x y z
N MET A 1 -21.91 8.69 -5.62
CA MET A 1 -21.43 7.86 -4.48
C MET A 1 -22.39 6.68 -4.32
N ARG A 2 -21.92 5.53 -3.83
CA ARG A 2 -22.77 4.38 -3.47
C ARG A 2 -23.42 4.60 -2.10
N ASP A 3 -24.48 3.87 -1.78
CA ASP A 3 -25.24 4.04 -0.52
C ASP A 3 -24.38 3.88 0.74
N TYR A 4 -23.51 2.86 0.76
CA TYR A 4 -22.59 2.69 1.88
C TYR A 4 -21.60 3.86 1.97
N GLN A 5 -21.17 4.45 0.85
CA GLN A 5 -20.28 5.62 0.88
C GLN A 5 -21.01 6.85 1.42
N LEU A 6 -22.30 7.03 1.11
CA LEU A 6 -23.13 8.07 1.71
C LEU A 6 -23.29 7.87 3.23
N ALA A 7 -23.54 6.64 3.68
CA ALA A 7 -23.57 6.32 5.10
C ALA A 7 -22.23 6.62 5.80
N GLY A 8 -21.12 6.35 5.13
CA GLY A 8 -19.78 6.67 5.64
C GLY A 8 -19.50 8.17 5.68
N LEU A 9 -19.94 8.93 4.68
CA LEU A 9 -19.90 10.39 4.70
C LEU A 9 -20.73 10.96 5.86
N ASN A 10 -21.96 10.48 6.04
CA ASN A 10 -22.81 10.89 7.17
C ASN A 10 -22.16 10.59 8.52
N TRP A 11 -21.47 9.46 8.64
CA TRP A 11 -20.68 9.13 9.83
C TRP A 11 -19.52 10.12 10.04
N LEU A 12 -18.76 10.44 8.98
CA LEU A 12 -17.68 11.45 9.05
C LEU A 12 -18.19 12.84 9.45
N ILE A 13 -19.35 13.26 8.92
CA ILE A 13 -19.99 14.54 9.28
C ILE A 13 -20.38 14.55 10.76
N ARG A 14 -20.95 13.46 11.27
CA ARG A 14 -21.30 13.33 12.70
C ARG A 14 -20.08 13.41 13.60
N LEU A 15 -18.94 12.83 13.21
CA LEU A 15 -17.71 12.97 13.98
C LEU A 15 -17.27 14.44 14.05
N TYR A 16 -17.28 15.12 12.90
CA TYR A 16 -16.94 16.53 12.81
C TYR A 16 -17.83 17.41 13.70
N ASP A 17 -19.15 17.24 13.60
CA ASP A 17 -20.14 18.02 14.36
C ASP A 17 -20.00 17.83 15.88
N ASN A 18 -19.54 16.65 16.32
CA ASN A 18 -19.30 16.36 17.74
C ASN A 18 -17.89 16.73 18.22
N GLY A 19 -17.01 17.28 17.37
CA GLY A 19 -15.64 17.61 17.79
C GLY A 19 -14.72 16.39 17.91
N ILE A 20 -15.05 15.27 17.28
CA ILE A 20 -14.41 13.97 17.50
C ILE A 20 -13.55 13.57 16.28
N ASN A 21 -12.39 12.94 16.56
CA ASN A 21 -11.49 12.37 15.56
C ASN A 21 -11.89 10.93 15.18
N GLY A 22 -11.52 10.48 13.98
CA GLY A 22 -12.03 9.20 13.45
C GLY A 22 -11.00 8.32 12.75
N ILE A 23 -11.35 7.03 12.64
CA ILE A 23 -10.66 6.02 11.85
C ILE A 23 -11.62 5.45 10.80
N LEU A 24 -11.34 5.73 9.53
CA LEU A 24 -12.01 5.08 8.40
C LEU A 24 -11.23 3.82 8.00
N ALA A 25 -11.67 2.67 8.50
CA ALA A 25 -10.99 1.38 8.41
C ALA A 25 -11.69 0.37 7.47
N ASP A 26 -12.48 0.87 6.51
CA ASP A 26 -13.12 0.05 5.46
C ASP A 26 -12.10 -0.77 4.66
N GLU A 27 -12.52 -1.95 4.18
CA GLU A 27 -11.71 -2.79 3.30
C GLU A 27 -11.18 -2.01 2.08
N MET A 28 -9.95 -2.33 1.64
CA MET A 28 -9.33 -1.72 0.46
C MET A 28 -10.22 -1.88 -0.78
N GLY A 29 -10.45 -0.77 -1.49
CA GLY A 29 -11.30 -0.74 -2.69
C GLY A 29 -12.74 -0.24 -2.45
N LEU A 30 -13.16 0.00 -1.21
CA LEU A 30 -14.51 0.56 -0.93
C LEU A 30 -14.62 2.08 -1.16
N GLY A 31 -13.57 2.76 -1.64
CA GLY A 31 -13.61 4.19 -1.96
C GLY A 31 -13.50 5.09 -0.72
N LYS A 32 -12.51 4.81 0.14
CA LYS A 32 -12.19 5.65 1.31
C LYS A 32 -11.78 7.06 0.90
N THR A 33 -10.95 7.17 -0.15
CA THR A 33 -10.52 8.44 -0.75
C THR A 33 -11.71 9.32 -1.14
N LEU A 34 -12.66 8.78 -1.91
CA LEU A 34 -13.90 9.47 -2.28
C LEU A 34 -14.71 9.94 -1.05
N GLN A 35 -14.88 9.09 -0.03
CA GLN A 35 -15.58 9.47 1.20
C GLN A 35 -14.88 10.64 1.92
N THR A 36 -13.54 10.62 1.98
CA THR A 36 -12.75 11.69 2.59
C THR A 36 -12.77 12.99 1.79
N ILE A 37 -12.67 12.93 0.46
CA ILE A 37 -12.81 14.10 -0.41
C ILE A 37 -14.21 14.71 -0.25
N SER A 38 -15.23 13.87 -0.15
CA SER A 38 -16.61 14.34 0.06
C SER A 38 -16.79 15.03 1.42
N LEU A 39 -16.07 14.60 2.46
CA LEU A 39 -16.04 15.33 3.74
C LEU A 39 -15.45 16.73 3.57
N MET A 40 -14.29 16.86 2.89
CA MET A 40 -13.68 18.17 2.64
C MET A 40 -14.58 19.06 1.78
N GLY A 41 -15.21 18.49 0.73
CA GLY A 41 -16.18 19.20 -0.09
C GLY A 41 -17.43 19.65 0.70
N TYR A 42 -17.92 18.81 1.62
CA TYR A 42 -19.02 19.20 2.52
C TYR A 42 -18.63 20.37 3.43
N LEU A 43 -17.43 20.34 4.01
CA LEU A 43 -16.93 21.44 4.84
C LEU A 43 -16.80 22.74 4.03
N HIS A 44 -16.31 22.65 2.79
CA HIS A 44 -16.19 23.78 1.89
C HIS A 44 -17.55 24.39 1.54
N GLU A 45 -18.45 23.60 0.94
CA GLU A 45 -19.71 24.09 0.36
C GLU A 45 -20.77 24.40 1.41
N PHE A 46 -20.92 23.56 2.44
CA PHE A 46 -22.03 23.65 3.38
C PHE A 46 -21.66 24.28 4.71
N ARG A 47 -20.38 24.27 5.09
CA ARG A 47 -19.89 24.89 6.33
C ARG A 47 -19.04 26.15 6.10
N GLY A 48 -18.72 26.49 4.85
CA GLY A 48 -17.90 27.66 4.51
C GLY A 48 -16.45 27.53 4.98
N ILE A 49 -15.96 26.31 5.21
CA ILE A 49 -14.63 26.03 5.75
C ILE A 49 -13.76 25.52 4.61
N THR A 50 -12.87 26.38 4.13
CA THR A 50 -12.00 26.08 2.98
C THR A 50 -10.67 25.44 3.37
N GLY A 51 -10.44 25.13 4.65
CA GLY A 51 -9.21 24.51 5.15
C GLY A 51 -8.36 25.47 6.01
N PRO A 52 -7.02 25.34 5.99
CA PRO A 52 -6.23 24.41 5.18
C PRO A 52 -6.31 22.97 5.71
N HIS A 53 -6.42 21.99 4.81
CA HIS A 53 -6.38 20.56 5.12
C HIS A 53 -5.04 19.94 4.66
N MET A 54 -4.51 18.98 5.41
CA MET A 54 -3.32 18.22 5.03
C MET A 54 -3.68 16.76 4.83
N VAL A 55 -3.30 16.19 3.68
CA VAL A 55 -3.36 14.75 3.39
C VAL A 55 -1.92 14.23 3.34
N VAL A 56 -1.59 13.30 4.23
CA VAL A 56 -0.31 12.61 4.26
C VAL A 56 -0.52 11.17 3.81
N ALA A 57 0.12 10.78 2.71
CA ALA A 57 -0.09 9.46 2.10
C ALA A 57 1.22 8.85 1.57
N PRO A 58 1.25 7.54 1.24
CA PRO A 58 2.39 6.95 0.53
C PRO A 58 2.75 7.74 -0.74
N LYS A 59 4.04 7.87 -1.05
CA LYS A 59 4.50 8.58 -2.26
C LYS A 59 3.83 8.07 -3.55
N SER A 60 3.48 6.79 -3.60
CA SER A 60 2.78 6.13 -4.73
C SER A 60 1.33 6.58 -4.91
N THR A 61 0.64 7.06 -3.87
CA THR A 61 -0.78 7.41 -3.96
C THR A 61 -1.03 8.91 -4.10
N LEU A 62 0.00 9.74 -4.02
CA LEU A 62 -0.14 11.19 -4.12
C LEU A 62 -0.74 11.61 -5.46
N GLY A 63 -0.32 11.00 -6.57
CA GLY A 63 -0.92 11.22 -7.89
C GLY A 63 -2.40 10.87 -7.91
N ASN A 64 -2.76 9.70 -7.38
CA ASN A 64 -4.15 9.27 -7.26
C ASN A 64 -5.00 10.25 -6.43
N TRP A 65 -4.52 10.72 -5.27
CA TRP A 65 -5.21 11.71 -4.46
C TRP A 65 -5.47 13.02 -5.24
N MET A 66 -4.48 13.52 -5.97
CA MET A 66 -4.64 14.72 -6.79
C MET A 66 -5.68 14.51 -7.90
N ASN A 67 -5.62 13.37 -8.59
CA ASN A 67 -6.55 13.02 -9.66
C ASN A 67 -7.98 12.86 -9.13
N GLU A 68 -8.16 12.20 -7.98
CA GLU A 68 -9.47 12.05 -7.35
C GLU A 68 -10.05 13.37 -6.84
N ILE A 69 -9.23 14.26 -6.27
CA ILE A 69 -9.70 15.59 -5.85
C ILE A 69 -10.15 16.38 -7.09
N ALA A 70 -9.33 16.44 -8.14
CA ALA A 70 -9.68 17.12 -9.38
C ALA A 70 -10.94 16.55 -10.05
N ARG A 71 -11.13 15.22 -9.96
CA ARG A 71 -12.30 14.54 -10.54
C ARG A 71 -13.58 14.75 -9.73
N PHE A 72 -13.52 14.58 -8.41
CA PHE A 72 -14.72 14.50 -7.57
C PHE A 72 -15.08 15.82 -6.89
N CYS A 73 -14.11 16.70 -6.66
CA CYS A 73 -14.34 17.99 -6.01
C CYS A 73 -13.38 19.05 -6.58
N PRO A 74 -13.55 19.45 -7.87
CA PRO A 74 -12.63 20.35 -8.57
C PRO A 74 -12.54 21.75 -7.97
N ILE A 75 -13.48 22.13 -7.09
CA ILE A 75 -13.45 23.41 -6.38
C ILE A 75 -12.35 23.48 -5.32
N LEU A 76 -11.93 22.33 -4.78
CA LEU A 76 -10.84 22.27 -3.79
C LEU A 76 -9.50 22.51 -4.50
N ARG A 77 -8.81 23.58 -4.11
CA ARG A 77 -7.48 23.93 -4.62
C ARG A 77 -6.44 23.05 -3.95
N ALA A 78 -6.19 21.89 -4.55
CA ALA A 78 -5.19 20.94 -4.08
C ALA A 78 -3.78 21.29 -4.58
N VAL A 79 -2.79 21.13 -3.69
CA VAL A 79 -1.36 21.30 -4.01
C VAL A 79 -0.62 20.03 -3.63
N LYS A 80 0.05 19.41 -4.60
CA LYS A 80 0.97 18.28 -4.38
C LYS A 80 2.31 18.81 -3.88
N PHE A 81 2.60 18.66 -2.59
CA PHE A 81 3.87 19.08 -2.01
C PHE A 81 4.91 17.96 -2.11
N LEU A 82 5.54 17.87 -3.27
CA LEU A 82 6.61 16.94 -3.60
C LEU A 82 7.54 17.63 -4.61
N GLY A 83 8.82 17.23 -4.64
CA GLY A 83 9.74 17.73 -5.66
C GLY A 83 11.19 17.85 -5.17
N ASN A 84 12.05 18.29 -6.08
CA ASN A 84 13.43 18.67 -5.81
C ASN A 84 13.48 19.98 -4.97
N PRO A 85 14.66 20.39 -4.43
CA PRO A 85 14.74 21.59 -3.59
C PRO A 85 14.18 22.87 -4.22
N GLU A 86 14.38 23.09 -5.51
CA GLU A 86 13.92 24.30 -6.22
C GLU A 86 12.39 24.29 -6.40
N GLU A 87 11.83 23.15 -6.82
CA GLU A 87 10.38 22.94 -6.90
C GLU A 87 9.73 23.14 -5.54
N ARG A 88 10.33 22.61 -4.47
CA ARG A 88 9.81 22.80 -3.11
C ARG A 88 9.87 24.26 -2.66
N ASN A 89 10.92 25.00 -3.02
CA ASN A 89 10.99 26.44 -2.76
C ASN A 89 9.83 27.16 -3.46
N HIS A 90 9.62 26.88 -4.74
CA HIS A 90 8.52 27.45 -5.51
C HIS A 90 7.16 27.13 -4.89
N ILE A 91 6.91 25.87 -4.52
CA ILE A 91 5.65 25.46 -3.90
C ILE A 91 5.45 26.21 -2.57
N ARG A 92 6.49 26.32 -1.73
CA ARG A 92 6.41 27.04 -0.45
C ARG A 92 6.11 28.53 -0.62
N GLU A 93 6.78 29.19 -1.54
CA GLU A 93 6.67 30.65 -1.72
C GLU A 93 5.41 31.06 -2.49
N LYS A 94 4.99 30.27 -3.49
CA LYS A 94 3.92 30.68 -4.40
C LYS A 94 2.59 29.98 -4.16
N LEU A 95 2.60 28.69 -3.80
CA LEU A 95 1.39 27.86 -3.76
C LEU A 95 0.88 27.62 -2.33
N LEU A 96 1.77 27.29 -1.39
CA LEU A 96 1.46 27.12 0.03
C LEU A 96 1.43 28.46 0.76
N GLN A 97 0.55 29.34 0.33
CA GLN A 97 0.28 30.62 0.97
C GLN A 97 -1.16 30.65 1.51
N PRO A 98 -1.43 31.30 2.65
CA PRO A 98 -2.78 31.42 3.18
C PRO A 98 -3.76 31.92 2.11
N GLY A 99 -4.89 31.24 1.95
CA GLY A 99 -5.92 31.58 0.97
C GLY A 99 -5.64 31.19 -0.48
N LYS A 100 -4.49 30.59 -0.81
CA LYS A 100 -4.18 30.10 -2.18
C LYS A 100 -4.42 28.60 -2.39
N PHE A 101 -4.52 27.83 -1.31
CA PHE A 101 -4.77 26.40 -1.36
C PHE A 101 -5.74 26.00 -0.27
N ASP A 102 -6.46 24.90 -0.52
CA ASP A 102 -7.42 24.31 0.42
C ASP A 102 -6.88 22.98 0.97
N VAL A 103 -6.18 22.22 0.12
CA VAL A 103 -5.66 20.88 0.47
C VAL A 103 -4.18 20.76 0.09
N CYS A 104 -3.32 20.42 1.05
CA CYS A 104 -1.92 20.07 0.82
C CYS A 104 -1.77 18.54 0.84
N VAL A 105 -1.38 17.94 -0.28
CA VAL A 105 -1.15 16.50 -0.42
C VAL A 105 0.35 16.23 -0.40
N THR A 106 0.85 15.49 0.59
CA THR A 106 2.29 15.31 0.83
C THR A 106 2.65 13.87 1.24
N SER A 107 3.92 13.48 1.07
CA SER A 107 4.40 12.16 1.50
C SER A 107 4.82 12.15 2.97
N PHE A 108 4.88 10.96 3.58
CA PHE A 108 5.41 10.80 4.95
C PHE A 108 6.81 11.39 5.13
N GLU A 109 7.70 11.13 4.18
CA GLU A 109 9.08 11.62 4.20
C GLU A 109 9.12 13.14 4.05
N MET A 110 8.25 13.69 3.21
CA MET A 110 8.18 15.13 2.98
C MET A 110 7.60 15.87 4.18
N ALA A 111 6.61 15.30 4.86
CA ALA A 111 6.08 15.85 6.12
C ALA A 111 7.17 15.97 7.19
N ILE A 112 8.10 15.00 7.26
CA ILE A 112 9.27 15.04 8.15
C ILE A 112 10.27 16.12 7.68
N LYS A 113 10.64 16.09 6.39
CA LYS A 113 11.68 16.94 5.81
C LYS A 113 11.32 18.43 5.85
N GLU A 114 10.06 18.75 5.57
CA GLU A 114 9.55 20.12 5.44
C GLU A 114 8.69 20.54 6.65
N LYS A 115 8.88 19.89 7.82
CA LYS A 115 8.12 20.15 9.04
C LYS A 115 8.05 21.64 9.42
N ASN A 116 9.12 22.39 9.20
CA ASN A 116 9.18 23.81 9.56
C ASN A 116 8.28 24.70 8.67
N ALA A 117 8.07 24.30 7.42
CA ALA A 117 7.14 24.99 6.53
C ALA A 117 5.70 24.62 6.88
N LEU A 118 5.43 23.34 7.12
CA LEU A 118 4.08 22.82 7.41
C LEU A 118 3.57 23.21 8.80
N LYS A 119 4.45 23.43 9.78
CA LYS A 119 4.08 23.85 11.14
C LYS A 119 3.50 25.27 11.22
N ARG A 120 3.68 26.09 10.17
CA ARG A 120 3.19 27.48 10.14
C ARG A 120 1.68 27.58 10.01
N PHE A 121 1.01 26.50 9.58
CA PHE A 121 -0.43 26.47 9.39
C PHE A 121 -1.13 25.87 10.61
N SER A 122 -2.28 26.43 10.96
CA SER A 122 -3.25 25.76 11.82
C SER A 122 -4.16 24.93 10.92
N TRP A 123 -3.93 23.61 10.90
CA TRP A 123 -4.63 22.71 10.00
C TRP A 123 -6.05 22.46 10.49
N ARG A 124 -7.02 22.48 9.57
CA ARG A 124 -8.39 22.09 9.92
C ARG A 124 -8.50 20.58 10.10
N TYR A 125 -7.99 19.84 9.12
CA TYR A 125 -7.82 18.39 9.22
C TYR A 125 -6.40 18.00 8.87
N ILE A 126 -5.88 17.04 9.63
CA ILE A 126 -4.77 16.19 9.22
C ILE A 126 -5.33 14.80 8.92
N ILE A 127 -5.29 14.42 7.65
CA ILE A 127 -5.74 13.14 7.12
C ILE A 127 -4.50 12.30 6.85
N ILE A 128 -4.47 11.08 7.37
CA ILE A 128 -3.34 10.17 7.18
C ILE A 128 -3.84 8.90 6.51
N ASP A 129 -3.42 8.71 5.28
CA ASP A 129 -3.69 7.51 4.50
C ASP A 129 -2.69 6.41 4.82
N GLU A 130 -3.12 5.15 4.81
CA GLU A 130 -2.33 4.01 5.26
C GLU A 130 -1.72 4.20 6.67
N ALA A 131 -2.60 4.50 7.64
CA ALA A 131 -2.27 4.85 9.01
C ALA A 131 -1.40 3.82 9.77
N HIS A 132 -1.29 2.57 9.28
CA HIS A 132 -0.37 1.56 9.81
C HIS A 132 1.10 2.04 9.85
N ARG A 133 1.46 3.08 9.08
CA ARG A 133 2.77 3.74 9.12
C ARG A 133 3.06 4.49 10.44
N ILE A 134 2.03 4.82 11.23
CA ILE A 134 2.14 5.60 12.49
C ILE A 134 2.04 4.70 13.74
N LYS A 135 1.97 3.37 13.56
CA LYS A 135 1.84 2.40 14.65
C LYS A 135 2.92 2.44 15.73
N ASN A 136 4.07 3.06 15.45
CA ASN A 136 5.15 3.22 16.42
C ASN A 136 5.21 4.70 16.84
N GLU A 137 4.78 4.99 18.06
CA GLU A 137 4.83 6.32 18.66
C GLU A 137 6.25 6.91 18.71
N ASN A 138 7.29 6.08 18.80
CA ASN A 138 8.67 6.53 18.87
C ASN A 138 9.25 6.89 17.51
N SER A 139 8.53 6.60 16.43
CA SER A 139 8.95 6.93 15.07
C SER A 139 9.05 8.44 14.86
N LEU A 140 10.00 8.84 14.00
CA LEU A 140 10.19 10.24 13.63
C LEU A 140 8.93 10.84 12.99
N LEU A 141 8.17 10.02 12.24
CA LEU A 141 6.90 10.42 11.64
C LEU A 141 5.88 10.76 12.73
N SER A 142 5.59 9.84 13.64
CA SER A 142 4.60 10.04 14.72
C SER A 142 4.95 11.25 15.59
N LYS A 143 6.23 11.41 15.94
CA LYS A 143 6.73 12.59 16.65
C LYS A 143 6.51 13.88 15.86
N THR A 144 6.81 13.88 14.56
CA THR A 144 6.64 15.08 13.71
C THR A 144 5.18 15.45 13.51
N MET A 145 4.31 14.47 13.22
CA MET A 145 2.88 14.72 12.99
C MET A 145 2.19 15.32 14.22
N ARG A 146 2.65 14.97 15.43
CA ARG A 146 2.14 15.57 16.69
C ARG A 146 2.55 17.02 16.90
N LEU A 147 3.59 17.53 16.21
CA LEU A 147 4.01 18.93 16.32
C LEU A 147 3.13 19.89 15.51
N PHE A 148 2.29 19.37 14.62
CA PHE A 148 1.41 20.19 13.79
C PHE A 148 0.13 20.54 14.54
N SER A 149 -0.20 21.84 14.54
CA SER A 149 -1.48 22.33 15.07
C SER A 149 -2.61 21.85 14.16
N THR A 150 -3.58 21.14 14.73
CA THR A 150 -4.76 20.67 14.00
C THR A 150 -6.01 20.66 14.86
N ASN A 151 -7.17 20.99 14.27
CA ASN A 151 -8.46 20.82 14.95
C ASN A 151 -8.92 19.36 14.93
N TYR A 152 -8.83 18.71 13.77
CA TYR A 152 -9.32 17.35 13.58
C TYR A 152 -8.26 16.45 12.96
N ARG A 153 -8.38 15.15 13.24
CA ARG A 153 -7.52 14.08 12.72
C ARG A 153 -8.41 12.97 12.16
N LEU A 154 -8.08 12.53 10.95
CA LEU A 154 -8.73 11.39 10.31
C LEU A 154 -7.66 10.38 9.89
N LEU A 155 -7.75 9.17 10.43
CA LEU A 155 -6.90 8.06 10.02
C LEU A 155 -7.64 7.20 9.01
N ILE A 156 -6.98 6.85 7.91
CA ILE A 156 -7.51 5.97 6.88
C ILE A 156 -6.62 4.73 6.86
N THR A 157 -7.23 3.55 6.94
CA THR A 157 -6.48 2.29 6.83
C THR A 157 -7.30 1.23 6.12
N GLY A 158 -6.65 0.41 5.30
CA GLY A 158 -7.26 -0.80 4.73
C GLY A 158 -7.05 -2.05 5.58
N THR A 159 -6.02 -2.05 6.43
CA THR A 159 -5.64 -3.22 7.20
C THR A 159 -6.47 -3.33 8.48
N PRO A 160 -6.82 -4.56 8.91
CA PRO A 160 -7.37 -4.74 10.25
C PRO A 160 -6.39 -4.17 11.28
N LEU A 161 -6.93 -3.49 12.29
CA LEU A 161 -6.16 -3.18 13.49
C LEU A 161 -5.76 -4.52 14.10
N GLN A 162 -4.47 -4.79 14.16
CA GLN A 162 -3.94 -6.07 14.63
C GLN A 162 -4.23 -6.25 16.12
N ASN A 163 -4.21 -7.50 16.61
CA ASN A 163 -4.39 -7.85 18.03
C ASN A 163 -3.24 -7.36 18.95
N ASN A 164 -2.50 -6.33 18.57
CA ASN A 164 -1.47 -5.72 19.39
C ASN A 164 -2.02 -4.46 20.06
N LEU A 165 -2.27 -4.56 21.37
CA LEU A 165 -2.77 -3.46 22.21
C LEU A 165 -1.92 -2.18 22.07
N HIS A 166 -0.60 -2.32 21.94
CA HIS A 166 0.30 -1.18 21.83
C HIS A 166 0.17 -0.44 20.48
N GLU A 167 -0.11 -1.17 19.39
CA GLU A 167 -0.41 -0.56 18.08
C GLU A 167 -1.74 0.20 18.13
N LEU A 168 -2.76 -0.39 18.76
CA LEU A 168 -4.06 0.23 18.93
C LEU A 168 -3.95 1.52 19.75
N TRP A 169 -3.22 1.46 20.87
CA TRP A 169 -2.95 2.62 21.71
C TRP A 169 -2.19 3.70 20.94
N SER A 170 -1.17 3.35 20.17
CA SER A 170 -0.39 4.33 19.40
C SER A 170 -1.27 5.13 18.43
N LEU A 171 -2.25 4.48 17.81
CA LEU A 171 -3.22 5.15 16.93
C LEU A 171 -4.22 6.00 17.73
N LEU A 172 -4.66 5.52 18.90
CA LEU A 172 -5.56 6.26 19.78
C LEU A 172 -4.92 7.49 20.40
N ASN A 173 -3.69 7.38 20.90
CA ASN A 173 -2.86 8.49 21.33
C ASN A 173 -2.73 9.53 20.20
N PHE A 174 -2.56 9.08 18.96
CA PHE A 174 -2.52 9.99 17.84
C PHE A 174 -3.87 10.68 17.56
N LEU A 175 -5.01 10.02 17.76
CA LEU A 175 -6.31 10.67 17.58
C LEU A 175 -6.68 11.59 18.73
N LEU A 176 -6.48 11.15 19.97
CA LEU A 176 -6.96 11.79 21.19
C LEU A 176 -5.82 11.83 22.22
N PRO A 177 -4.79 12.67 21.98
CA PRO A 177 -3.57 12.67 22.80
C PRO A 177 -3.84 13.10 24.25
N GLU A 178 -4.88 13.90 24.49
CA GLU A 178 -5.25 14.35 25.84
C GLU A 178 -5.86 13.23 26.69
N ILE A 179 -6.60 12.31 26.05
CA ILE A 179 -7.24 11.18 26.73
C ILE A 179 -6.26 10.02 26.89
N PHE A 180 -5.49 9.72 25.85
CA PHE A 180 -4.56 8.58 25.80
C PHE A 180 -3.11 9.05 25.87
N SER A 181 -2.73 9.80 26.90
CA SER A 181 -1.42 10.45 27.00
C SER A 181 -0.27 9.52 27.40
N SER A 182 -0.55 8.46 28.16
CA SER A 182 0.44 7.52 28.70
C SER A 182 0.17 6.08 28.24
N ALA A 183 1.21 5.41 27.75
CA ALA A 183 1.18 3.99 27.41
C ALA A 183 1.09 3.14 28.68
N GLU A 184 1.82 3.54 29.73
CA GLU A 184 1.85 2.83 31.01
C GLU A 184 0.47 2.83 31.67
N THR A 185 -0.22 3.96 31.69
CA THR A 185 -1.59 4.05 32.24
C THR A 185 -2.59 3.24 31.42
N PHE A 186 -2.39 3.16 30.11
CA PHE A 186 -3.21 2.30 29.25
C PHE A 186 -2.94 0.83 29.58
N ASP A 187 -1.67 0.42 29.63
CA ASP A 187 -1.28 -0.95 29.97
C ASP A 187 -1.74 -1.36 31.39
N GLU A 188 -1.65 -0.47 32.38
CA GLU A 188 -2.18 -0.67 33.73
C GLU A 188 -3.69 -0.85 33.74
N TRP A 189 -4.44 -0.03 32.98
CA TRP A 189 -5.88 -0.20 32.83
C TRP A 189 -6.25 -1.60 32.31
N PHE A 190 -5.40 -2.19 31.46
CA PHE A 190 -5.55 -3.56 30.97
C PHE A 190 -5.03 -4.65 31.91
N GLN A 191 -4.00 -4.36 32.69
CA GLN A 191 -3.49 -5.29 33.71
C GLN A 191 -4.43 -5.39 34.92
N ILE A 192 -5.15 -4.31 35.27
CA ILE A 192 -6.13 -4.28 36.38
C ILE A 192 -7.38 -5.12 36.08
N THR A 193 -7.76 -5.31 34.80
CA THR A 193 -8.79 -6.28 34.38
C THR A 193 -8.34 -7.76 34.46
N GLY A 194 -7.19 -8.01 35.11
CA GLY A 194 -6.30 -9.17 35.04
C GLY A 194 -6.78 -10.54 35.54
N GLU A 195 -8.03 -10.93 35.29
CA GLU A 195 -8.44 -12.35 35.33
C GLU A 195 -9.19 -12.82 34.06
N THR A 196 -9.42 -11.93 33.09
CA THR A 196 -10.16 -12.25 31.86
C THR A 196 -9.23 -12.36 30.64
N ASP A 197 -9.57 -13.28 29.75
CA ASP A 197 -8.85 -13.62 28.52
C ASP A 197 -8.48 -12.35 27.73
N GLN A 198 -7.24 -12.23 27.22
CA GLN A 198 -6.80 -11.07 26.42
C GLN A 198 -7.77 -10.76 25.26
N GLN A 199 -8.49 -11.78 24.78
CA GLN A 199 -9.53 -11.64 23.78
C GLN A 199 -10.74 -10.82 24.25
N GLU A 200 -11.19 -10.98 25.50
CA GLU A 200 -12.33 -10.22 26.05
C GLU A 200 -11.99 -8.74 26.20
N VAL A 201 -10.78 -8.45 26.65
CA VAL A 201 -10.23 -7.10 26.74
C VAL A 201 -10.21 -6.42 25.36
N VAL A 202 -9.73 -7.11 24.33
CA VAL A 202 -9.73 -6.61 22.95
C VAL A 202 -11.17 -6.35 22.46
N GLN A 203 -12.13 -7.20 22.82
CA GLN A 203 -13.54 -6.97 22.49
C GLN A 203 -14.14 -5.73 23.19
N GLN A 204 -13.78 -5.49 24.45
CA GLN A 204 -14.22 -4.27 25.17
C GLN A 204 -13.63 -3.01 24.52
N LEU A 205 -12.35 -3.05 24.14
CA LEU A 205 -11.71 -1.99 23.36
C LEU A 205 -12.44 -1.73 22.05
N HIS A 206 -12.79 -2.78 21.30
CA HIS A 206 -13.59 -2.62 20.08
C HIS A 206 -14.96 -1.97 20.34
N LYS A 207 -15.59 -2.21 21.50
CA LYS A 207 -16.84 -1.52 21.88
C LYS A 207 -16.61 -0.02 22.12
N VAL A 208 -15.54 0.34 22.84
CA VAL A 208 -15.17 1.75 23.09
C VAL A 208 -14.77 2.46 21.80
N LEU A 209 -14.12 1.75 20.88
CA LEU A 209 -13.67 2.28 19.60
C LEU A 209 -14.78 2.42 18.56
N ARG A 210 -15.87 1.68 18.71
CA ARG A 210 -16.97 1.62 17.74
C ARG A 210 -17.51 2.99 17.31
N PRO A 211 -17.63 4.02 18.18
CA PRO A 211 -18.03 5.36 17.76
C PRO A 211 -16.99 6.05 16.86
N PHE A 212 -15.71 5.80 17.11
CA PHE A 212 -14.56 6.43 16.45
C PHE A 212 -14.07 5.65 15.22
N LEU A 213 -14.52 4.42 15.03
CA LEU A 213 -14.05 3.51 13.98
C LEU A 213 -15.21 3.02 13.12
N LEU A 214 -15.10 3.29 11.82
CA LEU A 214 -15.98 2.70 10.81
C LEU A 214 -15.20 1.66 10.00
N ARG A 215 -15.66 0.41 10.03
CA ARG A 215 -15.09 -0.70 9.26
C ARG A 215 -16.20 -1.54 8.64
N ARG A 216 -16.13 -1.72 7.33
CA ARG A 216 -17.02 -2.59 6.54
C ARG A 216 -16.22 -3.48 5.60
N LEU A 217 -16.70 -4.69 5.36
CA LEU A 217 -16.14 -5.62 4.38
C LEU A 217 -16.89 -5.52 3.05
N LYS A 218 -16.24 -5.87 1.94
CA LYS A 218 -16.90 -5.92 0.61
C LYS A 218 -18.10 -6.85 0.60
N SER A 219 -18.02 -7.98 1.31
CA SER A 219 -19.13 -8.92 1.51
C SER A 219 -20.37 -8.27 2.11
N ASP A 220 -20.18 -7.26 2.95
CA ASP A 220 -21.25 -6.65 3.73
C ASP A 220 -21.98 -5.57 2.92
N VAL A 221 -21.27 -4.92 1.99
CA VAL A 221 -21.76 -3.71 1.31
C VAL A 221 -21.94 -3.85 -0.20
N GLU A 222 -21.23 -4.77 -0.85
CA GLU A 222 -21.17 -4.86 -2.31
C GLU A 222 -21.58 -6.26 -2.80
N LYS A 223 -22.87 -6.59 -2.65
CA LYS A 223 -23.42 -7.90 -3.07
C LYS A 223 -23.32 -8.16 -4.59
N GLY A 224 -23.06 -7.12 -5.39
CA GLY A 224 -22.88 -7.21 -6.85
C GLY A 224 -21.43 -7.45 -7.31
N LEU A 225 -20.44 -7.39 -6.42
CA LEU A 225 -19.04 -7.66 -6.79
C LEU A 225 -18.83 -9.18 -6.94
N PRO A 226 -18.29 -9.66 -8.08
CA PRO A 226 -17.96 -11.07 -8.22
C PRO A 226 -17.01 -11.53 -7.10
N PRO A 227 -17.22 -12.71 -6.52
CA PRO A 227 -16.35 -13.21 -5.47
C PRO A 227 -14.93 -13.42 -6.00
N LYS A 228 -13.93 -13.04 -5.20
CA LYS A 228 -12.52 -13.34 -5.49
C LYS A 228 -12.32 -14.85 -5.49
N LYS A 229 -11.90 -15.42 -6.62
CA LYS A 229 -11.48 -16.83 -6.72
C LYS A 229 -9.98 -16.92 -6.52
N GLU A 230 -9.56 -17.65 -5.49
CA GLU A 230 -8.15 -17.88 -5.19
C GLU A 230 -7.79 -19.32 -5.53
N ILE A 231 -6.82 -19.50 -6.43
CA ILE A 231 -6.41 -20.82 -6.94
C ILE A 231 -4.91 -20.97 -6.75
N ILE A 232 -4.51 -21.97 -5.97
CA ILE A 232 -3.09 -22.30 -5.75
C ILE A 232 -2.65 -23.31 -6.81
N LEU A 233 -1.82 -22.87 -7.76
CA LEU A 233 -1.24 -23.73 -8.79
C LEU A 233 0.07 -24.31 -8.26
N LYS A 234 0.08 -25.62 -8.00
CA LYS A 234 1.29 -26.35 -7.58
C LYS A 234 2.14 -26.67 -8.80
N VAL A 235 3.40 -26.28 -8.76
CA VAL A 235 4.33 -26.40 -9.90
C VAL A 235 5.55 -27.20 -9.50
N GLY A 236 5.93 -28.18 -10.32
CA GLY A 236 7.17 -28.94 -10.14
C GLY A 236 8.40 -28.13 -10.55
N MET A 237 9.55 -28.44 -9.96
CA MET A 237 10.83 -27.82 -10.33
C MET A 237 11.34 -28.40 -11.67
N SER A 238 11.96 -27.55 -12.49
CA SER A 238 12.71 -27.99 -13.68
C SER A 238 13.93 -28.83 -13.28
N GLN A 239 14.57 -29.49 -14.26
CA GLN A 239 15.77 -30.27 -14.00
C GLN A 239 16.92 -29.40 -13.47
N MET A 240 17.13 -28.22 -14.06
CA MET A 240 18.14 -27.27 -13.62
C MET A 240 17.85 -26.76 -12.21
N GLN A 241 16.59 -26.42 -11.90
CA GLN A 241 16.18 -26.03 -10.55
C GLN A 241 16.48 -27.13 -9.53
N LYS A 242 16.18 -28.41 -9.85
CA LYS A 242 16.49 -29.54 -8.95
C LYS A 242 18.00 -29.66 -8.68
N GLN A 243 18.83 -29.46 -9.69
CA GLN A 243 20.29 -29.50 -9.54
C GLN A 243 20.78 -28.38 -8.60
N TYR A 244 20.37 -27.14 -8.83
CA TYR A 244 20.71 -26.00 -7.96
C TYR A 244 20.18 -26.20 -6.54
N TYR A 245 18.94 -26.67 -6.40
CA TYR A 245 18.32 -26.90 -5.10
C TYR A 245 19.10 -27.93 -4.26
N ARG A 246 19.48 -29.06 -4.88
CA ARG A 246 20.33 -30.07 -4.23
C ARG A 246 21.70 -29.51 -3.86
N GLY A 247 22.35 -28.78 -4.77
CA GLY A 247 23.65 -28.16 -4.53
C GLY A 247 23.62 -27.15 -3.37
N LEU A 248 22.55 -26.37 -3.23
CA LEU A 248 22.37 -25.44 -2.11
C LEU A 248 22.20 -26.16 -0.77
N LEU A 249 21.43 -27.25 -0.74
CA LEU A 249 21.26 -28.04 0.49
C LEU A 249 22.53 -28.79 0.90
N GLN A 250 23.30 -29.29 -0.07
CA GLN A 250 24.55 -30.02 0.20
C GLN A 250 25.65 -29.13 0.78
N LYS A 251 25.74 -27.87 0.33
CA LYS A 251 26.76 -26.92 0.82
C LYS A 251 26.60 -26.55 2.30
N ASP A 252 25.38 -26.59 2.83
CA ASP A 252 25.06 -26.16 4.20
C ASP A 252 24.40 -27.28 5.03
N LEU A 253 24.61 -28.55 4.67
CA LEU A 253 23.91 -29.70 5.23
C LEU A 253 24.16 -29.88 6.74
N GLU A 254 25.39 -29.63 7.19
CA GLU A 254 25.76 -29.66 8.62
C GLU A 254 25.06 -28.55 9.42
N VAL A 255 24.93 -27.36 8.84
CA VAL A 255 24.30 -26.19 9.48
C VAL A 255 22.80 -26.39 9.62
N ILE A 256 22.18 -26.98 8.60
CA ILE A 256 20.75 -27.29 8.60
C ILE A 256 20.45 -28.34 9.67
N ASN A 257 21.26 -29.39 9.77
CA ASN A 257 21.06 -30.48 10.73
C ASN A 257 21.42 -30.09 12.17
N ALA A 258 22.41 -29.23 12.38
CA ALA A 258 22.86 -28.82 13.71
C ALA A 258 22.09 -27.62 14.30
N GLY A 259 21.07 -27.09 13.60
CA GLY A 259 20.33 -25.92 14.07
C GLY A 259 21.20 -24.66 14.10
N GLY A 260 21.95 -24.42 13.01
CA GLY A 260 22.90 -23.32 12.90
C GLY A 260 22.28 -21.92 13.07
N GLU A 261 23.14 -20.91 13.16
CA GLU A 261 22.72 -19.53 13.43
C GLU A 261 21.56 -19.05 12.55
N ARG A 262 20.55 -18.44 13.18
CA ARG A 262 19.33 -17.93 12.52
C ARG A 262 19.61 -17.12 11.25
N LYS A 263 20.65 -16.28 11.26
CA LYS A 263 21.05 -15.47 10.09
C LYS A 263 21.47 -16.35 8.90
N ARG A 264 22.21 -17.43 9.14
CA ARG A 264 22.68 -18.35 8.10
C ARG A 264 21.52 -19.16 7.53
N LEU A 265 20.61 -19.64 8.37
CA LEU A 265 19.38 -20.33 7.92
C LEU A 265 18.49 -19.43 7.07
N LEU A 266 18.32 -18.16 7.44
CA LEU A 266 17.56 -17.19 6.64
C LEU A 266 18.19 -16.94 5.27
N ASN A 267 19.53 -16.89 5.19
CA ASN A 267 20.24 -16.77 3.93
C ASN A 267 20.03 -18.00 3.03
N ILE A 268 20.09 -19.21 3.59
CA ILE A 268 19.81 -20.46 2.86
C ILE A 268 18.37 -20.43 2.33
N ALA A 269 17.40 -20.09 3.18
CA ALA A 269 16.00 -19.98 2.77
C ALA A 269 15.81 -18.97 1.63
N MET A 270 16.52 -17.83 1.66
CA MET A 270 16.51 -16.87 0.55
C MET A 270 17.10 -17.45 -0.75
N GLN A 271 18.21 -18.21 -0.69
CA GLN A 271 18.74 -18.86 -1.89
C GLN A 271 17.80 -19.93 -2.44
N LEU A 272 17.17 -20.73 -1.57
CA LEU A 272 16.17 -21.72 -1.98
C LEU A 272 14.98 -21.02 -2.66
N ARG A 273 14.51 -19.88 -2.12
CA ARG A 273 13.47 -19.05 -2.75
C ARG A 273 13.87 -18.58 -4.15
N LYS A 274 15.10 -18.08 -4.33
CA LYS A 274 15.63 -17.71 -5.66
C LYS A 274 15.59 -18.89 -6.63
N CYS A 275 16.06 -20.06 -6.20
CA CYS A 275 16.04 -21.28 -7.00
C CYS A 275 14.62 -21.69 -7.43
N CYS A 276 13.66 -21.63 -6.51
CA CYS A 276 12.25 -21.92 -6.79
C CYS A 276 11.60 -20.93 -7.77
N ASN A 277 12.11 -19.70 -7.86
CA ASN A 277 11.62 -18.68 -8.77
C ASN A 277 12.21 -18.82 -10.18
N HIS A 278 13.54 -18.76 -10.30
CA HIS A 278 14.24 -18.90 -11.58
C HIS A 278 15.75 -19.17 -11.37
N PRO A 279 16.38 -20.16 -12.04
CA PRO A 279 17.82 -20.41 -11.91
C PRO A 279 18.71 -19.22 -12.30
N TYR A 280 18.32 -18.40 -13.28
CA TYR A 280 19.12 -17.25 -13.72
C TYR A 280 19.25 -16.11 -12.69
N LEU A 281 18.58 -16.24 -11.53
CA LEU A 281 18.87 -15.40 -10.37
C LEU A 281 20.25 -15.68 -9.74
N PHE A 282 20.91 -16.79 -10.13
CA PHE A 282 22.29 -17.11 -9.79
C PHE A 282 23.23 -16.70 -10.93
N GLN A 283 24.34 -16.05 -10.56
CA GLN A 283 25.39 -15.71 -11.53
C GLN A 283 25.98 -16.98 -12.15
N GLY A 284 26.21 -16.97 -13.46
CA GLY A 284 26.76 -18.09 -14.22
C GLY A 284 25.77 -19.24 -14.48
N ALA A 285 24.50 -19.11 -14.08
CA ALA A 285 23.47 -20.08 -14.43
C ALA A 285 22.97 -19.92 -15.87
N GLU A 286 22.93 -18.69 -16.37
CA GLU A 286 22.49 -18.40 -17.72
C GLU A 286 23.57 -18.75 -18.74
N PRO A 287 23.26 -19.52 -19.81
CA PRO A 287 24.22 -19.81 -20.87
C PRO A 287 24.65 -18.53 -21.57
N GLY A 288 25.97 -18.32 -21.68
CA GLY A 288 26.56 -17.17 -22.36
C GLY A 288 27.91 -16.76 -21.77
N PRO A 289 28.54 -15.70 -22.31
CA PRO A 289 28.09 -14.87 -23.43
C PRO A 289 28.09 -15.57 -24.82
N PRO A 290 27.27 -15.11 -25.80
CA PRO A 290 26.28 -14.03 -25.68
C PRO A 290 25.01 -14.51 -24.97
N TYR A 291 24.45 -13.67 -24.11
CA TYR A 291 23.12 -13.90 -23.54
C TYR A 291 22.07 -13.60 -24.59
N THR A 292 21.16 -14.54 -24.80
CA THR A 292 20.11 -14.45 -25.81
C THR A 292 18.77 -14.73 -25.17
N THR A 293 17.70 -14.10 -25.64
CA THR A 293 16.35 -14.44 -25.21
C THR A 293 15.82 -15.61 -26.06
N GLY A 294 15.29 -16.64 -25.40
CA GLY A 294 14.81 -17.84 -26.07
C GLY A 294 14.06 -18.78 -25.15
N ASP A 295 13.67 -19.95 -25.67
CA ASP A 295 12.86 -20.92 -24.93
C ASP A 295 13.54 -21.46 -23.67
N HIS A 296 14.88 -21.39 -23.58
CA HIS A 296 15.63 -21.73 -22.36
C HIS A 296 15.22 -20.87 -21.15
N LEU A 297 14.79 -19.62 -21.36
CA LEU A 297 14.25 -18.75 -20.30
C LEU A 297 12.96 -19.33 -19.69
N ILE A 298 12.23 -20.12 -20.47
CA ILE A 298 10.96 -20.73 -20.06
C ILE A 298 11.22 -22.11 -19.49
N GLU A 299 11.96 -22.96 -20.20
CA GLU A 299 12.17 -24.37 -19.86
C GLU A 299 12.99 -24.57 -18.58
N THR A 300 13.86 -23.62 -18.24
CA THR A 300 14.72 -23.70 -17.06
C THR A 300 13.98 -23.44 -15.75
N ALA A 301 12.73 -22.97 -15.77
CA ALA A 301 11.94 -22.75 -14.56
C ALA A 301 10.51 -23.29 -14.68
N GLY A 302 10.11 -24.18 -13.77
CA GLY A 302 8.77 -24.79 -13.83
C GLY A 302 7.64 -23.76 -13.79
N LYS A 303 7.79 -22.68 -13.01
CA LYS A 303 6.82 -21.58 -12.95
C LYS A 303 6.70 -20.84 -14.29
N MET A 304 7.81 -20.64 -15.02
CA MET A 304 7.79 -20.01 -16.34
C MET A 304 7.08 -20.90 -17.36
N VAL A 305 7.32 -22.21 -17.36
CA VAL A 305 6.58 -23.16 -18.21
C VAL A 305 5.07 -23.06 -18.00
N LEU A 306 4.63 -22.95 -16.74
CA LEU A 306 3.20 -22.78 -16.46
C LEU A 306 2.68 -21.41 -16.90
N LEU A 307 3.44 -20.34 -16.63
CA LEU A 307 3.09 -18.98 -17.02
C LEU A 307 2.95 -18.85 -18.54
N ASP A 308 3.86 -19.47 -19.29
CA ASP A 308 3.86 -19.52 -20.76
C ASP A 308 2.65 -20.26 -21.34
N LYS A 309 2.13 -21.26 -20.63
CA LYS A 309 0.87 -21.92 -21.01
C LYS A 309 -0.38 -21.15 -20.58
N LEU A 310 -0.27 -20.32 -19.55
CA LEU A 310 -1.40 -19.59 -18.95
C LEU A 310 -1.67 -18.27 -19.69
N LEU A 311 -0.65 -17.46 -19.93
CA LEU A 311 -0.80 -16.12 -20.52
C LEU A 311 -1.48 -16.11 -21.90
N PRO A 312 -1.17 -17.02 -22.87
CA PRO A 312 -1.88 -17.06 -24.14
C PRO A 312 -3.39 -17.32 -23.97
N LYS A 313 -3.77 -18.18 -23.02
CA LYS A 313 -5.18 -18.49 -22.72
C LYS A 313 -5.89 -17.28 -22.11
N LEU A 314 -5.19 -16.51 -21.28
CA LEU A 314 -5.73 -15.28 -20.70
C LEU A 314 -5.87 -14.19 -21.76
N LYS A 315 -4.88 -14.03 -22.64
CA LYS A 315 -4.94 -13.07 -23.76
C LYS A 315 -6.09 -13.38 -24.73
N HIS A 316 -6.31 -14.66 -25.05
CA HIS A 316 -7.44 -15.07 -25.90
C HIS A 316 -8.81 -14.79 -25.24
N ARG A 317 -8.87 -14.69 -23.91
CA ARG A 317 -10.08 -14.33 -23.16
C ARG A 317 -10.23 -12.83 -22.97
N ASP A 318 -9.35 -12.03 -23.57
CA ASP A 318 -9.28 -10.58 -23.39
C ASP A 318 -9.11 -10.16 -21.91
N SER A 319 -8.50 -11.03 -21.10
CA SER A 319 -8.13 -10.70 -19.72
C SER A 319 -6.88 -9.83 -19.69
N ARG A 320 -6.71 -9.05 -18.64
CA ARG A 320 -5.50 -8.26 -18.35
C ARG A 320 -4.91 -8.68 -17.02
N VAL A 321 -3.58 -8.84 -17.00
CA VAL A 321 -2.91 -9.61 -15.95
C VAL A 321 -1.97 -8.73 -15.13
N LEU A 322 -2.13 -8.76 -13.81
CA LEU A 322 -1.16 -8.19 -12.86
C LEU A 322 -0.24 -9.32 -12.35
N ILE A 323 1.07 -9.19 -12.54
CA ILE A 323 2.04 -10.16 -12.03
C ILE A 323 2.86 -9.52 -10.91
N PHE A 324 2.76 -10.09 -9.71
CA PHE A 324 3.49 -9.63 -8.54
C PHE A 324 4.72 -10.50 -8.27
N SER A 325 5.83 -9.85 -7.90
CA SER A 325 7.05 -10.50 -7.43
C SER A 325 7.68 -9.73 -6.26
N GLN A 326 8.31 -10.44 -5.32
CA GLN A 326 9.12 -9.85 -4.25
C GLN A 326 10.50 -9.42 -4.74
N MET A 327 11.02 -10.05 -5.81
CA MET A 327 12.38 -9.84 -6.31
C MET A 327 12.35 -9.01 -7.59
N THR A 328 12.95 -7.82 -7.58
CA THR A 328 13.05 -6.95 -8.78
C THR A 328 13.84 -7.62 -9.90
N ARG A 329 14.91 -8.36 -9.57
CA ARG A 329 15.68 -9.15 -10.55
C ARG A 329 14.87 -10.25 -11.24
N LEU A 330 13.80 -10.72 -10.62
CA LEU A 330 12.88 -11.66 -11.27
C LEU A 330 11.92 -10.94 -12.22
N LEU A 331 11.57 -9.67 -11.93
CA LEU A 331 10.81 -8.85 -12.87
C LEU A 331 11.62 -8.61 -14.15
N ASP A 332 12.94 -8.44 -14.07
CA ASP A 332 13.82 -8.34 -15.25
C ASP A 332 13.67 -9.58 -16.16
N ILE A 333 13.75 -10.78 -15.57
CA ILE A 333 13.56 -12.06 -16.29
C ILE A 333 12.16 -12.16 -16.93
N LEU A 334 11.13 -11.73 -16.19
CA LEU A 334 9.76 -11.71 -16.71
C LEU A 334 9.60 -10.69 -17.85
N GLU A 335 10.30 -9.56 -17.76
CA GLU A 335 10.30 -8.50 -18.77
C GLU A 335 10.88 -9.00 -20.09
N ASP A 336 12.04 -9.67 -20.04
CA ASP A 336 12.67 -10.32 -21.20
C ASP A 336 11.76 -11.38 -21.83
N TYR A 337 11.10 -12.19 -21.00
CA TYR A 337 10.12 -13.18 -21.46
C TYR A 337 8.92 -12.54 -22.16
N LEU A 338 8.36 -11.45 -21.61
CA LEU A 338 7.24 -10.74 -22.21
C LEU A 338 7.65 -10.10 -23.55
N MET A 339 8.86 -9.54 -23.63
CA MET A 339 9.41 -9.03 -24.89
C MET A 339 9.58 -10.15 -25.92
N TYR A 340 10.17 -11.29 -25.53
CA TYR A 340 10.36 -12.45 -26.40
C TYR A 340 9.04 -13.00 -26.96
N ARG A 341 7.99 -13.05 -26.14
CA ARG A 341 6.64 -13.48 -26.57
C ARG A 341 5.81 -12.36 -27.22
N GLY A 342 6.33 -11.15 -27.36
CA GLY A 342 5.63 -10.02 -27.98
C GLY A 342 4.42 -9.51 -27.17
N TYR A 343 4.45 -9.64 -25.85
CA TYR A 343 3.42 -9.09 -24.96
C TYR A 343 3.74 -7.64 -24.58
N GLN A 344 2.78 -6.75 -24.82
CA GLN A 344 2.85 -5.38 -24.34
C GLN A 344 2.64 -5.33 -22.83
N TYR A 345 3.54 -4.64 -22.11
CA TYR A 345 3.47 -4.55 -20.65
C TYR A 345 3.80 -3.15 -20.12
N CYS A 346 3.47 -2.95 -18.83
CA CYS A 346 3.95 -1.87 -17.97
C CYS A 346 4.70 -2.48 -16.78
N ARG A 347 5.61 -1.73 -16.15
CA ARG A 347 6.39 -2.18 -14.99
C ARG A 347 6.49 -1.07 -13.94
N ILE A 348 6.23 -1.42 -12.68
CA ILE A 348 6.52 -0.55 -11.52
C ILE A 348 7.26 -1.34 -10.45
N ASP A 349 8.39 -0.81 -10.02
CA ASP A 349 9.13 -1.28 -8.86
C ASP A 349 9.55 -0.11 -7.93
N GLY A 350 10.43 -0.41 -6.98
CA GLY A 350 10.91 0.56 -6.00
C GLY A 350 11.81 1.64 -6.57
N SER A 351 12.39 1.43 -7.76
CA SER A 351 13.24 2.41 -8.46
C SER A 351 12.47 3.33 -9.40
N THR A 352 11.26 2.96 -9.81
CA THR A 352 10.44 3.78 -10.72
C THR A 352 10.14 5.16 -10.12
N GLY A 353 10.42 6.21 -10.90
CA GLY A 353 10.12 7.59 -10.56
C GLY A 353 8.62 7.82 -10.32
N GLY A 354 8.27 8.91 -9.62
CA GLY A 354 6.87 9.23 -9.34
C GLY A 354 6.05 9.52 -10.60
N GLU A 355 6.64 10.26 -11.54
CA GLU A 355 6.01 10.61 -12.81
C GLU A 355 5.88 9.41 -13.75
N ASP A 356 6.95 8.62 -13.90
CA ASP A 356 6.91 7.38 -14.71
C ASP A 356 5.91 6.36 -14.17
N ARG A 357 5.74 6.32 -12.85
CA ARG A 357 4.74 5.50 -12.17
C ARG A 357 3.33 5.94 -12.56
N ASP A 358 3.02 7.23 -12.40
CA ASP A 358 1.71 7.79 -12.74
C ASP A 358 1.41 7.56 -14.24
N ALA A 359 2.39 7.81 -15.12
CA ALA A 359 2.27 7.56 -16.56
C ALA A 359 2.02 6.08 -16.91
N SER A 360 2.68 5.14 -16.23
CA SER A 360 2.49 3.70 -16.44
C SER A 360 1.10 3.23 -16.00
N ILE A 361 0.57 3.78 -14.90
CA ILE A 361 -0.78 3.50 -14.41
C ILE A 361 -1.82 4.03 -15.40
N ASP A 362 -1.64 5.26 -15.87
CA ASP A 362 -2.55 5.89 -16.84
C ASP A 362 -2.52 5.15 -18.18
N ALA A 363 -1.34 4.80 -18.69
CA ALA A 363 -1.18 4.02 -19.91
C ALA A 363 -1.87 2.66 -19.81
N PHE A 364 -1.81 1.99 -18.65
CA PHE A 364 -2.50 0.74 -18.44
C PHE A 364 -4.02 0.95 -18.34
N ASN A 365 -4.50 1.93 -17.59
CA ASN A 365 -5.94 2.13 -17.39
C ASN A 365 -6.66 2.85 -18.56
N LYS A 366 -5.91 3.36 -19.54
CA LYS A 366 -6.48 4.04 -20.71
C LYS A 366 -7.50 3.14 -21.44
N PRO A 367 -8.68 3.66 -21.83
CA PRO A 367 -9.62 2.92 -22.67
C PRO A 367 -8.96 2.42 -23.95
N GLY A 368 -9.12 1.14 -24.27
CA GLY A 368 -8.50 0.51 -25.45
C GLY A 368 -6.98 0.35 -25.35
N SER A 369 -6.39 0.39 -24.15
CA SER A 369 -4.96 0.16 -23.96
C SER A 369 -4.53 -1.23 -24.44
N GLU A 370 -3.49 -1.29 -25.25
CA GLU A 370 -2.88 -2.55 -25.72
C GLU A 370 -2.04 -3.26 -24.65
N LYS A 371 -1.83 -2.63 -23.49
CA LYS A 371 -1.01 -3.18 -22.40
C LYS A 371 -1.69 -4.40 -21.78
N PHE A 372 -1.16 -5.59 -22.02
CA PHE A 372 -1.73 -6.85 -21.56
C PHE A 372 -1.29 -7.22 -20.14
N VAL A 373 -0.01 -7.01 -19.80
CA VAL A 373 0.56 -7.39 -18.50
C VAL A 373 1.04 -6.15 -17.73
N PHE A 374 0.85 -6.13 -16.40
CA PHE A 374 1.49 -5.18 -15.51
C PHE A 374 2.41 -5.93 -14.53
N LEU A 375 3.71 -5.69 -14.61
CA LEU A 375 4.71 -6.20 -13.68
C LEU A 375 4.81 -5.30 -12.44
N LEU A 376 4.59 -5.87 -11.26
CA LEU A 376 4.58 -5.13 -9.99
C LEU A 376 5.52 -5.79 -8.98
N SER A 377 6.40 -5.00 -8.37
CA SER A 377 7.00 -5.45 -7.11
C SER A 377 5.94 -5.40 -6.00
N THR A 378 5.87 -6.40 -5.12
CA THR A 378 4.85 -6.44 -4.05
C THR A 378 4.86 -5.19 -3.19
N ARG A 379 6.06 -4.67 -2.87
CA ARG A 379 6.22 -3.44 -2.10
C ARG A 379 5.73 -2.20 -2.83
N ALA A 380 5.89 -2.09 -4.15
CA ALA A 380 5.42 -0.92 -4.89
C ALA A 380 3.92 -1.00 -5.21
N GLY A 381 3.43 -2.19 -5.58
CA GLY A 381 2.04 -2.42 -5.95
C GLY A 381 1.07 -2.50 -4.76
N GLY A 382 1.54 -2.89 -3.57
CA GLY A 382 0.72 -2.97 -2.35
C GLY A 382 0.36 -1.62 -1.72
N LEU A 383 0.89 -0.51 -2.23
CA LEU A 383 0.71 0.82 -1.66
C LEU A 383 -0.45 1.60 -2.30
N GLY A 384 -1.62 0.97 -2.44
CA GLY A 384 -2.86 1.69 -2.81
C GLY A 384 -2.93 2.19 -4.26
N ILE A 385 -2.29 1.50 -5.21
CA ILE A 385 -2.40 1.84 -6.65
C ILE A 385 -3.75 1.34 -7.19
N ASN A 386 -4.39 2.15 -8.05
CA ASN A 386 -5.65 1.77 -8.70
C ASN A 386 -5.41 1.16 -10.10
N LEU A 387 -5.56 -0.16 -10.22
CA LEU A 387 -5.45 -0.93 -11.47
C LEU A 387 -6.75 -1.66 -11.78
N ALA A 388 -7.87 -0.94 -11.75
CA ALA A 388 -9.22 -1.50 -11.90
C ALA A 388 -9.52 -2.09 -13.29
N THR A 389 -8.65 -1.90 -14.28
CA THR A 389 -8.82 -2.44 -15.64
C THR A 389 -8.29 -3.86 -15.80
N ALA A 390 -7.66 -4.44 -14.76
CA ALA A 390 -7.23 -5.84 -14.74
C ALA A 390 -8.23 -6.74 -14.00
N ASP A 391 -8.38 -7.96 -14.48
CA ASP A 391 -9.29 -9.00 -13.96
C ASP A 391 -8.55 -10.24 -13.42
N VAL A 392 -7.26 -10.41 -13.73
CA VAL A 392 -6.45 -11.54 -13.25
C VAL A 392 -5.21 -11.06 -12.50
N VAL A 393 -4.96 -11.67 -11.33
CA VAL A 393 -3.76 -11.43 -10.51
C VAL A 393 -2.97 -12.72 -10.37
N ILE A 394 -1.68 -12.68 -10.70
CA ILE A 394 -0.72 -13.76 -10.52
C ILE A 394 0.30 -13.33 -9.48
N LEU A 395 0.32 -14.03 -8.34
CA LEU A 395 1.40 -13.92 -7.36
C LEU A 395 2.49 -14.91 -7.76
N TYR A 396 3.57 -14.43 -8.39
CA TYR A 396 4.66 -15.31 -8.85
C TYR A 396 5.42 -15.91 -7.66
N ASP A 397 5.62 -15.12 -6.61
CA ASP A 397 6.11 -15.57 -5.31
C ASP A 397 5.39 -14.90 -4.14
N SER A 398 5.34 -15.60 -3.01
CA SER A 398 4.61 -15.16 -1.81
C SER A 398 5.49 -14.32 -0.90
N ASP A 399 4.86 -13.42 -0.13
CA ASP A 399 5.55 -12.79 1.00
C ASP A 399 5.79 -13.80 2.14
N TRP A 400 6.61 -13.42 3.12
CA TRP A 400 6.96 -14.23 4.29
C TRP A 400 5.78 -14.49 5.23
#